data_AF-A0A2D7LWW8-F1
#
_entry.id   AF-A0A2D7LWW8-F1
#
_cell.length_a   1.000
_cell.length_b   1.000
_cell.length_c   1.000
_cell.angle_alpha   90.00
_cell.angle_beta   90.00
_cell.angle_gamma   90.00
#
_symmetry.space_group_name_H-M   'P 1'
#
loop_
_entity.id
_entity.type
_entity.pdbx_description
1 polymer ?
#
loop_
_entity_poly.entity_id
_entity_poly.type
_entity_poly.pdbx_seq_one_letter_code
_entity_poly.pdbx_strand_id
1 'polypeptide(L)'
;MEYGIVSLLPTALVLALAIKTRRTLESVIAGAIFAFLIMDGIGFVESLAEASLKVLRDKQIAWIILVCALYGVFIALLVRSGGAQAIGNLLLRLVKSKKGSLLTTWGLGWVIFLDDYLNSLTVGTTMKAVTDRFKTSRAMLAYVVDSTAAPLCLLIPISSWGAYFAGLLELNSVAPDGMGFDLFVESIPYMLYPIIAVFLVPLVILGVIPRLGAMKTAEDLAEQTGDLGATDEAMDEIETARSGPTAFLLPIFALLYFTVLPSFDPATLTVSMNEDLLRGVIAGILFTVVYYVYLRLMPISELFDTCTDGIKIMVPVLAMLLALFVFVEANDRIGLTEYVIQAVKPYMNATMLPVIVFITMSAVS
;
A
#
# COMPACT_ATOMS: atom_id res chain seq x y z
N MET A 1 -10.95 -29.20 -20.59
CA MET A 1 -11.48 -28.46 -21.75
C MET A 1 -10.72 -27.15 -21.81
N GLU A 2 -10.15 -26.78 -22.95
CA GLU A 2 -9.59 -25.43 -23.10
C GLU A 2 -10.75 -24.45 -23.24
N TYR A 3 -10.98 -23.60 -22.24
CA TYR A 3 -12.05 -22.61 -22.25
C TYR A 3 -11.81 -21.49 -23.28
N GLY A 4 -10.59 -21.37 -23.82
CA GLY A 4 -10.27 -20.40 -24.88
C GLY A 4 -10.66 -18.98 -24.49
N ILE A 5 -11.40 -18.29 -25.36
CA ILE A 5 -11.88 -16.92 -25.13
C ILE A 5 -12.86 -16.79 -23.96
N VAL A 6 -13.51 -17.90 -23.54
CA VAL A 6 -14.45 -17.91 -22.41
C VAL A 6 -13.74 -17.64 -21.10
N SER A 7 -12.43 -17.96 -21.01
CA SER A 7 -11.59 -17.66 -19.85
C SER A 7 -11.47 -16.16 -19.54
N LEU A 8 -11.70 -15.28 -20.53
CA LEU A 8 -11.70 -13.82 -20.36
C LEU A 8 -12.97 -13.29 -19.72
N LEU A 9 -14.08 -14.04 -19.74
CA LEU A 9 -15.38 -13.54 -19.29
C LEU A 9 -15.41 -13.18 -17.79
N PRO A 10 -14.82 -13.97 -16.86
CA PRO A 10 -14.71 -13.57 -15.46
C PRO A 10 -14.01 -12.24 -15.27
N THR A 11 -12.84 -12.04 -15.88
CA THR A 11 -12.08 -10.79 -15.79
C THR A 11 -12.81 -9.61 -16.43
N ALA A 12 -13.44 -9.82 -17.59
CA ALA A 12 -14.27 -8.80 -18.22
C ALA A 12 -15.47 -8.40 -17.34
N LEU A 13 -16.07 -9.36 -16.62
CA LEU A 13 -17.14 -9.10 -15.67
C LEU A 13 -16.63 -8.27 -14.48
N VAL A 14 -15.47 -8.62 -13.91
CA VAL A 14 -14.83 -7.83 -12.83
C VAL A 14 -14.62 -6.40 -13.29
N LEU A 15 -14.03 -6.18 -14.48
CA LEU A 15 -13.77 -4.84 -15.00
C LEU A 15 -15.07 -4.05 -15.23
N ALA A 16 -16.07 -4.66 -15.87
CA ALA A 16 -17.36 -4.02 -16.13
C ALA A 16 -18.09 -3.64 -14.84
N LEU A 17 -18.10 -4.54 -13.85
CA LEU A 17 -18.70 -4.29 -12.54
C LEU A 17 -17.90 -3.25 -11.76
N ALA A 18 -16.57 -3.30 -11.76
CA ALA A 18 -15.73 -2.36 -11.04
C ALA A 18 -15.94 -0.92 -11.56
N ILE A 19 -16.01 -0.73 -12.87
CA ILE A 19 -16.27 0.58 -13.49
C ILE A 19 -17.70 1.06 -13.17
N LYS A 20 -18.70 0.18 -13.27
CA LYS A 20 -20.11 0.55 -13.09
C LYS A 20 -20.47 0.79 -11.63
N THR A 21 -20.03 -0.07 -10.73
CA THR A 21 -20.40 -0.08 -9.31
C THR A 21 -19.44 0.75 -8.46
N ARG A 22 -18.21 1.01 -8.96
CA ARG A 22 -17.10 1.62 -8.21
C ARG A 22 -16.81 0.88 -6.90
N ARG A 23 -17.07 -0.43 -6.89
CA ARG A 23 -16.98 -1.34 -5.75
C ARG A 23 -16.11 -2.52 -6.14
N THR A 24 -14.82 -2.42 -5.86
CA THR A 24 -13.79 -3.36 -6.31
C THR A 24 -13.96 -4.74 -5.68
N LEU A 25 -14.15 -4.81 -4.36
CA LEU A 25 -14.34 -6.06 -3.63
C LEU A 25 -15.52 -6.88 -4.17
N GLU A 26 -16.69 -6.27 -4.28
CA GLU A 26 -17.89 -6.94 -4.80
C GLU A 26 -17.70 -7.42 -6.24
N SER A 27 -16.97 -6.64 -7.05
CA SER A 27 -16.68 -7.00 -8.44
C SER A 27 -15.77 -8.22 -8.53
N VAL A 28 -14.71 -8.28 -7.72
CA VAL A 28 -13.78 -9.43 -7.67
C VAL A 28 -14.49 -10.69 -7.17
N ILE A 29 -15.31 -10.58 -6.11
CA ILE A 29 -16.11 -11.71 -5.60
C ILE A 29 -17.06 -12.21 -6.69
N ALA A 30 -17.76 -11.31 -7.39
CA ALA A 30 -18.64 -11.69 -8.49
C ALA A 30 -17.89 -12.38 -9.63
N GLY A 31 -16.68 -11.90 -9.97
CA GLY A 31 -15.80 -12.54 -10.94
C GLY A 31 -15.39 -13.96 -10.54
N ALA A 32 -14.98 -14.16 -9.29
CA ALA A 32 -14.61 -15.47 -8.76
C ALA A 32 -15.79 -16.45 -8.79
N ILE A 33 -16.96 -16.03 -8.31
CA ILE A 33 -18.19 -16.83 -8.36
C ILE A 33 -18.52 -17.19 -9.81
N PHE A 34 -18.44 -16.24 -10.72
CA PHE A 34 -18.75 -16.46 -12.13
C PHE A 34 -17.75 -17.41 -12.80
N ALA A 35 -16.47 -17.34 -12.47
CA ALA A 35 -15.46 -18.29 -12.94
C ALA A 35 -15.78 -19.73 -12.50
N PHE A 36 -16.05 -19.96 -11.20
CA PHE A 36 -16.43 -21.29 -10.71
C PHE A 36 -17.78 -21.77 -11.25
N LEU A 37 -18.71 -20.85 -11.50
CA LEU A 37 -20.00 -21.19 -12.12
C LEU A 37 -19.83 -21.66 -13.57
N ILE A 38 -18.91 -21.06 -14.33
CA ILE A 38 -18.58 -21.52 -15.69
C ILE A 38 -17.93 -22.91 -15.66
N MET A 39 -17.01 -23.14 -14.72
CA MET A 39 -16.25 -24.39 -14.64
C MET A 39 -17.10 -25.57 -14.14
N ASP A 40 -17.83 -25.37 -13.04
CA ASP A 40 -18.41 -26.46 -12.24
C ASP A 40 -19.95 -26.40 -12.14
N GLY A 41 -20.57 -25.37 -12.72
CA GLY A 41 -22.03 -25.24 -12.78
C GLY A 41 -22.66 -25.20 -11.39
N ILE A 42 -23.49 -26.19 -11.06
CA ILE A 42 -24.18 -26.29 -9.76
C ILE A 42 -23.20 -26.60 -8.61
N GLY A 43 -22.06 -27.23 -8.92
CA GLY A 43 -21.01 -27.56 -7.94
C GLY A 43 -20.13 -26.37 -7.51
N PHE A 44 -20.37 -25.17 -8.05
CA PHE A 44 -19.48 -24.02 -7.85
C PHE A 44 -19.25 -23.66 -6.37
N VAL A 45 -20.23 -23.92 -5.49
CA VAL A 45 -20.11 -23.63 -4.05
C VAL A 45 -19.03 -24.48 -3.39
N GLU A 46 -18.95 -25.76 -3.77
CA GLU A 46 -17.93 -26.69 -3.27
C GLU A 46 -16.55 -26.27 -3.78
N SER A 47 -16.43 -26.02 -5.09
CA SER A 47 -15.17 -25.53 -5.69
C SER A 47 -14.69 -24.20 -5.10
N LEU A 48 -15.62 -23.27 -4.85
CA LEU A 48 -15.30 -21.98 -4.22
C LEU A 48 -14.82 -22.15 -2.79
N ALA A 49 -15.45 -23.05 -2.02
CA ALA A 49 -15.03 -23.37 -0.65
C ALA A 49 -13.64 -24.04 -0.64
N GLU A 50 -13.40 -24.99 -1.53
CA GLU A 50 -12.10 -25.64 -1.71
C GLU A 50 -11.00 -24.64 -2.10
N ALA A 51 -11.27 -23.78 -3.08
CA ALA A 51 -10.35 -22.73 -3.50
C ALA A 51 -10.04 -21.77 -2.35
N SER A 52 -11.05 -21.34 -1.60
CA SER A 52 -10.87 -20.47 -0.43
C SER A 52 -10.00 -21.12 0.65
N LEU A 53 -10.24 -22.40 0.95
CA LEU A 53 -9.43 -23.15 1.92
C LEU A 53 -8.01 -23.38 1.40
N LYS A 54 -7.83 -23.64 0.11
CA LYS A 54 -6.50 -23.78 -0.52
C LYS A 54 -5.70 -22.49 -0.37
N VAL A 55 -6.31 -21.35 -0.72
CA VAL A 55 -5.73 -20.02 -0.60
C VAL A 55 -5.33 -19.71 0.85
N LEU A 56 -6.19 -20.02 1.84
CA LEU A 56 -5.87 -19.77 3.25
C LEU A 56 -4.80 -20.72 3.82
N ARG A 57 -4.64 -21.91 3.25
CA ARG A 57 -3.61 -22.89 3.66
C ARG A 57 -2.25 -22.61 3.03
N ASP A 58 -2.20 -21.78 2.00
CA ASP A 58 -0.96 -21.36 1.39
C ASP A 58 -0.16 -20.52 2.40
N LYS A 59 1.08 -20.96 2.67
CA LYS A 59 1.92 -20.33 3.71
C LYS A 59 2.27 -18.89 3.36
N GLN A 60 2.39 -18.59 2.08
CA GLN A 60 2.82 -17.30 1.57
C GLN A 60 1.68 -16.30 1.58
N ILE A 61 0.50 -16.73 1.15
CA ILE A 61 -0.73 -15.94 1.26
C ILE A 61 -1.06 -15.68 2.74
N ALA A 62 -0.95 -16.69 3.60
CA ALA A 62 -1.13 -16.53 5.04
C ALA A 62 -0.12 -15.54 5.64
N TRP A 63 1.14 -15.58 5.22
CA TRP A 63 2.17 -14.63 5.62
C TRP A 63 1.82 -13.20 5.18
N ILE A 64 1.40 -12.99 3.92
CA ILE A 64 0.95 -11.68 3.41
C ILE A 64 -0.21 -11.14 4.25
N ILE A 65 -1.26 -11.95 4.47
CA ILE A 65 -2.44 -11.55 5.26
C ILE A 65 -2.03 -11.14 6.68
N LEU A 66 -1.13 -11.91 7.30
CA LEU A 66 -0.68 -11.64 8.66
C LEU A 66 0.16 -10.36 8.75
N VAL A 67 1.06 -10.14 7.79
CA VAL A 67 1.84 -8.91 7.68
C VAL A 67 0.92 -7.70 7.51
N CYS A 68 -0.02 -7.74 6.58
CA CYS A 68 -0.98 -6.64 6.36
C CYS A 68 -1.82 -6.35 7.62
N ALA A 69 -2.33 -7.38 8.30
CA ALA A 69 -3.12 -7.22 9.52
C ALA A 69 -2.30 -6.56 10.64
N LEU A 70 -1.06 -6.98 10.82
CA LEU A 70 -0.17 -6.44 11.85
C LEU A 70 0.34 -5.03 11.51
N TYR A 71 0.57 -4.70 10.23
CA TYR A 71 0.80 -3.32 9.82
C TYR A 71 -0.38 -2.43 10.21
N GLY A 72 -1.63 -2.89 10.07
CA GLY A 72 -2.81 -2.20 10.58
C GLY A 72 -2.73 -1.85 12.07
N VAL A 73 -2.31 -2.82 12.90
CA VAL A 73 -2.06 -2.62 14.33
C VAL A 73 -0.99 -1.56 14.57
N PHE A 74 0.15 -1.68 13.89
CA PHE A 74 1.27 -0.76 14.03
C PHE A 74 0.89 0.67 13.62
N ILE A 75 0.18 0.82 12.51
CA ILE A 75 -0.33 2.09 11.99
C ILE A 75 -1.30 2.71 12.99
N ALA A 76 -2.26 1.95 13.52
CA ALA A 76 -3.20 2.46 14.51
C ALA A 76 -2.49 2.96 15.78
N LEU A 77 -1.50 2.22 16.29
CA LEU A 77 -0.67 2.66 17.42
C LEU A 77 0.07 3.98 17.10
N LEU A 78 0.66 4.10 15.91
CA LEU A 78 1.35 5.32 15.49
C LEU A 78 0.42 6.52 15.41
N VAL A 79 -0.75 6.35 14.78
CA VAL A 79 -1.75 7.42 14.62
C VAL A 79 -2.29 7.84 15.98
N ARG A 80 -2.67 6.89 16.85
CA ARG A 80 -3.21 7.18 18.19
C ARG A 80 -2.19 7.84 19.12
N SER A 81 -0.89 7.62 18.89
CA SER A 81 0.17 8.24 19.69
C SER A 81 0.16 9.76 19.66
N GLY A 82 -0.35 10.39 18.60
CA GLY A 82 -0.30 11.84 18.39
C GLY A 82 1.09 12.41 18.05
N GLY A 83 2.11 11.57 17.90
CA GLY A 83 3.47 12.03 17.60
C GLY A 83 3.57 12.71 16.22
N ALA A 84 2.73 12.29 15.27
CA ALA A 84 2.55 12.96 13.98
C ALA A 84 2.12 14.43 14.11
N GLN A 85 1.10 14.70 14.94
CA GLN A 85 0.65 16.06 15.24
C GLN A 85 1.76 16.90 15.89
N ALA A 86 2.58 16.28 16.75
CA ALA A 86 3.73 16.93 17.37
C ALA A 86 4.82 17.30 16.36
N ILE A 87 5.06 16.46 15.34
CA ILE A 87 5.95 16.78 14.21
C ILE A 87 5.40 17.98 13.44
N GLY A 88 4.09 18.02 13.16
CA GLY A 88 3.44 19.13 12.45
C GLY A 88 3.58 20.45 13.19
N ASN A 89 3.40 20.44 14.51
CA ASN A 89 3.59 21.61 15.37
C ASN A 89 5.04 22.13 15.38
N LEU A 90 6.03 21.23 15.30
CA LEU A 90 7.43 21.60 15.17
C LEU A 90 7.70 22.23 13.78
N LEU A 91 7.21 21.59 12.72
CA LEU A 91 7.38 22.04 11.34
C LEU A 91 6.69 23.39 11.08
N LEU A 92 5.55 23.66 11.72
CA LEU A 92 4.86 24.95 11.70
C LEU A 92 5.79 26.13 12.07
N ARG A 93 6.77 25.91 12.95
CA ARG A 93 7.75 26.93 13.38
C ARG A 93 8.96 27.04 12.44
N LEU A 94 9.32 25.95 11.78
CA LEU A 94 10.51 25.85 10.93
C LEU A 94 10.24 26.30 9.49
N VAL A 95 9.07 25.98 8.96
CA VAL A 95 8.68 26.26 7.58
C VAL A 95 8.24 27.72 7.44
N LYS A 96 8.85 28.42 6.46
CA LYS A 96 8.65 29.87 6.25
C LYS A 96 8.02 30.24 4.90
N SER A 97 7.78 29.27 4.01
CA SER A 97 7.26 29.53 2.67
C SER A 97 6.34 28.41 2.18
N LYS A 98 5.46 28.74 1.22
CA LYS A 98 4.55 27.80 0.55
C LYS A 98 5.29 26.66 -0.15
N LYS A 99 6.36 26.98 -0.89
CA LYS A 99 7.21 25.95 -1.51
C LYS A 99 7.90 25.09 -0.45
N GLY A 100 8.36 25.72 0.63
CA GLY A 100 8.95 25.04 1.78
C GLY A 100 7.96 24.05 2.41
N SER A 101 6.70 24.44 2.63
CA SER A 101 5.71 23.53 3.23
C SER A 101 5.47 22.30 2.35
N LEU A 102 5.33 22.49 1.03
CA LEU A 102 5.12 21.37 0.12
C LEU A 102 6.35 20.47 -0.04
N LEU A 103 7.56 21.05 -0.09
CA LEU A 103 8.80 20.25 -0.11
C LEU A 103 9.01 19.50 1.21
N THR A 104 8.64 20.08 2.34
CA THR A 104 8.62 19.39 3.63
C THR A 104 7.58 18.27 3.64
N THR A 105 6.39 18.47 3.06
CA THR A 105 5.39 17.41 2.90
C THR A 105 5.96 16.25 2.08
N TRP A 106 6.56 16.53 0.93
CA TRP A 106 7.23 15.54 0.09
C TRP A 106 8.34 14.81 0.87
N GLY A 107 9.23 15.54 1.54
CA GLY A 107 10.31 14.96 2.35
C GLY A 107 9.83 14.13 3.54
N LEU A 108 8.71 14.50 4.17
CA LEU A 108 8.10 13.69 5.22
C LEU A 108 7.56 12.37 4.67
N GLY A 109 7.05 12.37 3.43
CA GLY A 109 6.68 11.15 2.71
C GLY A 109 7.85 10.17 2.53
N TRP A 110 9.08 10.66 2.35
CA TRP A 110 10.30 9.83 2.33
C TRP A 110 10.63 9.19 3.66
N VAL A 111 10.21 9.79 4.77
CA VAL A 111 10.47 9.24 6.11
C VAL A 111 9.40 8.21 6.48
N ILE A 112 8.16 8.36 5.99
CA ILE A 112 7.02 7.51 6.34
C ILE A 112 6.72 6.54 5.17
N PHE A 113 7.70 5.76 4.73
CA PHE A 113 7.59 4.91 3.53
C PHE A 113 7.06 3.49 3.77
N LEU A 114 6.75 3.15 5.03
CA LEU A 114 6.38 1.78 5.41
C LEU A 114 5.10 1.30 4.70
N ASP A 115 4.14 2.21 4.55
CA ASP A 115 2.82 1.91 4.03
C ASP A 115 2.19 3.19 3.47
N ASP A 116 1.49 3.09 2.35
CA ASP A 116 0.94 4.23 1.62
C ASP A 116 -0.26 4.84 2.34
N TYR A 117 -1.06 4.03 3.05
CA TYR A 117 -2.14 4.50 3.91
C TYR A 117 -1.60 5.24 5.13
N LEU A 118 -0.59 4.67 5.83
CA LEU A 118 0.08 5.38 6.93
C LEU A 118 0.69 6.69 6.48
N ASN A 119 1.39 6.68 5.33
CA ASN A 119 2.00 7.86 4.75
C ASN A 119 0.95 8.92 4.47
N SER A 120 -0.10 8.55 3.73
CA SER A 120 -1.14 9.49 3.30
C SER A 120 -1.88 10.12 4.46
N LEU A 121 -2.28 9.30 5.43
CA LEU A 121 -2.97 9.75 6.63
C LEU A 121 -2.06 10.61 7.50
N THR A 122 -0.83 10.15 7.76
CA THR A 122 0.08 10.83 8.67
C THR A 122 0.60 12.14 8.09
N VAL A 123 1.15 12.10 6.87
CA VAL A 123 1.69 13.29 6.20
C VAL A 123 0.56 14.28 5.94
N GLY A 124 -0.60 13.81 5.48
CA GLY A 124 -1.78 14.64 5.25
C GLY A 124 -2.23 15.38 6.50
N THR A 125 -2.44 14.67 7.61
CA THR A 125 -2.87 15.27 8.89
C THR A 125 -1.81 16.20 9.49
N THR A 126 -0.55 15.77 9.48
CA THR A 126 0.60 16.52 10.01
C THR A 126 0.81 17.84 9.27
N MET A 127 0.71 17.81 7.93
CA MET A 127 1.01 18.97 7.08
C MET A 127 -0.21 19.82 6.77
N LYS A 128 -1.43 19.39 7.15
CA LYS A 128 -2.68 20.16 6.98
C LYS A 128 -2.51 21.58 7.54
N ALA A 129 -2.27 21.71 8.84
CA ALA A 129 -2.12 23.01 9.49
C ALA A 129 -0.91 23.81 8.95
N VAL A 130 0.18 23.14 8.59
CA VAL A 130 1.39 23.78 8.03
C VAL A 130 1.09 24.43 6.68
N THR A 131 0.39 23.71 5.80
CA THR A 131 0.08 24.16 4.43
C THR A 131 -1.07 25.18 4.39
N ASP A 132 -1.99 25.11 5.35
CA ASP A 132 -3.09 26.07 5.52
C ASP A 132 -2.58 27.49 5.77
N ARG A 133 -1.54 27.62 6.59
CA ARG A 133 -0.86 28.89 6.86
C ARG A 133 -0.40 29.60 5.58
N PHE A 134 -0.11 28.83 4.53
CA PHE A 134 0.38 29.33 3.24
C PHE A 134 -0.67 29.32 2.13
N LYS A 135 -1.96 29.17 2.46
CA LYS A 135 -3.08 29.16 1.51
C LYS A 135 -2.85 28.16 0.36
N THR A 136 -2.49 26.93 0.73
CA THR A 136 -2.35 25.83 -0.23
C THR A 136 -3.67 25.07 -0.30
N SER A 137 -4.20 24.80 -1.49
CA SER A 137 -5.44 24.04 -1.62
C SER A 137 -5.28 22.61 -1.10
N ARG A 138 -6.39 22.02 -0.65
CA ARG A 138 -6.47 20.60 -0.30
C ARG A 138 -6.10 19.70 -1.46
N ALA A 139 -6.47 20.10 -2.68
CA ALA A 139 -6.11 19.37 -3.90
C ALA A 139 -4.59 19.30 -4.11
N MET A 140 -3.87 20.40 -3.89
CA MET A 140 -2.41 20.41 -4.02
C MET A 140 -1.72 19.60 -2.90
N LEU A 141 -2.20 19.70 -1.66
CA LEU A 141 -1.69 18.85 -0.57
C LEU A 141 -1.93 17.37 -0.88
N ALA A 142 -3.15 17.00 -1.27
CA ALA A 142 -3.51 15.63 -1.63
C ALA A 142 -2.65 15.11 -2.78
N TYR A 143 -2.43 15.92 -3.82
CA TYR A 143 -1.53 15.57 -4.92
C TYR A 143 -0.11 15.24 -4.43
N VAL A 144 0.50 16.11 -3.61
CA VAL A 144 1.85 15.88 -3.10
C VAL A 144 1.90 14.63 -2.22
N VAL A 145 0.90 14.43 -1.36
CA VAL A 145 0.85 13.28 -0.45
C VAL A 145 0.67 11.97 -1.22
N ASP A 146 -0.35 11.88 -2.07
CA ASP A 146 -0.69 10.68 -2.85
C ASP A 146 0.40 10.29 -3.86
N SER A 147 0.91 11.28 -4.61
CA SER A 147 1.99 11.06 -5.59
C SER A 147 3.36 10.78 -4.95
N THR A 148 3.46 10.85 -3.62
CA THR A 148 4.67 10.49 -2.87
C THR A 148 4.50 9.17 -2.13
N ALA A 149 3.34 8.95 -1.49
CA ALA A 149 3.05 7.78 -0.68
C ALA A 149 3.17 6.46 -1.46
N ALA A 150 2.27 6.22 -2.42
CA ALA A 150 2.24 4.96 -3.16
C ALA A 150 3.54 4.72 -3.97
N PRO A 151 4.07 5.70 -4.72
CA PRO A 151 5.34 5.53 -5.44
C PRO A 151 6.54 5.18 -4.55
N LEU A 152 6.69 5.81 -3.39
CA LEU A 152 7.82 5.50 -2.50
C LEU A 152 7.72 4.12 -1.87
N CYS A 153 6.51 3.71 -1.48
CA CYS A 153 6.33 2.36 -0.93
C CYS A 153 6.71 1.28 -1.96
N LEU A 154 6.58 1.54 -3.27
CA LEU A 154 7.06 0.64 -4.32
C LEU A 154 8.58 0.68 -4.50
N LEU A 155 9.22 1.84 -4.31
CA LEU A 155 10.66 2.01 -4.52
C LEU A 155 11.52 1.57 -3.34
N ILE A 156 10.96 1.58 -2.13
CA ILE A 156 11.67 1.17 -0.92
C ILE A 156 11.22 -0.25 -0.56
N PRO A 157 12.10 -1.25 -0.65
CA PRO A 157 11.71 -2.66 -0.55
C PRO A 157 11.25 -3.08 0.85
N ILE A 158 11.62 -2.29 1.87
CA ILE A 158 11.17 -2.48 3.26
C ILE A 158 9.81 -1.79 3.44
N SER A 159 8.79 -2.27 2.73
CA SER A 159 7.42 -1.76 2.76
C SER A 159 6.40 -2.90 2.68
N SER A 160 5.12 -2.60 2.92
CA SER A 160 4.02 -3.55 2.71
C SER A 160 3.97 -4.08 1.26
N TRP A 161 4.31 -3.24 0.29
CA TRP A 161 4.33 -3.59 -1.13
C TRP A 161 5.51 -4.46 -1.54
N GLY A 162 6.70 -4.24 -0.95
CA GLY A 162 7.87 -5.09 -1.22
C GLY A 162 7.61 -6.55 -0.87
N ALA A 163 7.01 -6.79 0.30
CA ALA A 163 6.57 -8.13 0.71
C ALA A 163 5.50 -8.72 -0.21
N TYR A 164 4.51 -7.93 -0.61
CA TYR A 164 3.47 -8.38 -1.52
C TYR A 164 4.04 -8.84 -2.86
N PHE A 165 4.92 -8.06 -3.49
CA PHE A 165 5.51 -8.42 -4.78
C PHE A 165 6.53 -9.55 -4.68
N ALA A 166 7.37 -9.59 -3.64
CA ALA A 166 8.26 -10.72 -3.38
C ALA A 166 7.45 -12.02 -3.28
N GLY A 167 6.34 -11.98 -2.54
CA GLY A 167 5.38 -13.09 -2.45
C GLY A 167 4.73 -13.41 -3.80
N LEU A 168 4.33 -12.44 -4.61
CA LEU A 168 3.78 -12.77 -5.92
C LEU A 168 4.81 -13.41 -6.86
N LEU A 169 6.07 -12.98 -6.82
CA LEU A 169 7.12 -13.49 -7.70
C LEU A 169 7.45 -14.95 -7.42
N GLU A 170 7.51 -15.34 -6.14
CA GLU A 170 7.71 -16.74 -5.74
C GLU A 170 6.46 -17.58 -6.04
N LEU A 171 5.26 -17.09 -5.71
CA LEU A 171 4.00 -17.82 -5.92
C LEU A 171 3.78 -18.17 -7.40
N ASN A 172 4.15 -17.26 -8.30
CA ASN A 172 4.03 -17.45 -9.74
C ASN A 172 5.25 -18.14 -10.37
N SER A 173 6.16 -18.69 -9.57
CA SER A 173 7.38 -19.38 -10.04
C SER A 173 8.29 -18.51 -10.94
N VAL A 174 8.22 -17.19 -10.77
CA VAL A 174 9.10 -16.23 -11.46
C VAL A 174 10.43 -16.13 -10.71
N ALA A 175 10.36 -16.11 -9.38
CA ALA A 175 11.51 -16.25 -8.50
C ALA A 175 11.52 -17.65 -7.86
N PRO A 176 12.70 -18.28 -7.68
CA PRO A 176 12.83 -19.46 -6.83
C PRO A 176 12.46 -19.15 -5.37
N ASP A 177 11.98 -20.16 -4.65
CA ASP A 177 11.58 -20.06 -3.24
C ASP A 177 12.66 -19.35 -2.39
N GLY A 178 12.26 -18.27 -1.70
CA GLY A 178 13.15 -17.45 -0.88
C GLY A 178 13.99 -16.41 -1.63
N MET A 179 13.88 -16.31 -2.96
CA MET A 179 14.56 -15.28 -3.78
C MET A 179 13.60 -14.23 -4.36
N GLY A 180 12.33 -14.21 -3.94
CA GLY A 180 11.33 -13.24 -4.41
C GLY A 180 11.70 -11.81 -4.07
N PHE A 181 12.29 -11.59 -2.89
CA PHE A 181 12.72 -10.26 -2.46
C PHE A 181 13.91 -9.76 -3.27
N ASP A 182 14.92 -10.60 -3.50
CA ASP A 182 16.09 -10.25 -4.32
C ASP A 182 15.67 -9.84 -5.73
N LEU A 183 14.80 -10.64 -6.36
CA LEU A 183 14.29 -10.35 -7.70
C LEU A 183 13.42 -9.08 -7.72
N PHE A 184 12.64 -8.83 -6.66
CA PHE A 184 11.92 -7.58 -6.52
C PHE A 184 12.88 -6.37 -6.49
N VAL A 185 13.96 -6.44 -5.70
CA VAL A 185 14.96 -5.37 -5.62
C VAL A 185 15.63 -5.13 -6.98
N GLU A 186 15.96 -6.19 -7.72
CA GLU A 186 16.49 -6.09 -9.09
C GLU A 186 15.49 -5.45 -10.07
N SER A 187 14.18 -5.56 -9.80
CA SER A 187 13.14 -4.99 -10.65
C SER A 187 12.91 -3.48 -10.44
N ILE A 188 13.29 -2.92 -9.27
CA ILE A 188 13.05 -1.52 -8.90
C ILE A 188 13.53 -0.50 -9.95
N PRO A 189 14.74 -0.63 -10.54
CA PRO A 189 15.22 0.32 -11.56
C PRO A 189 14.34 0.38 -12.82
N TYR A 190 13.56 -0.66 -13.08
CA TYR A 190 12.66 -0.74 -14.23
C TYR A 190 11.25 -0.20 -13.93
N MET A 191 10.96 0.15 -12.67
CA MET A 191 9.70 0.76 -12.26
C MET A 191 9.67 2.27 -12.58
N LEU A 192 9.58 2.60 -13.87
CA LEU A 192 9.68 3.98 -14.35
C LEU A 192 8.57 4.90 -13.80
N TYR A 193 7.34 4.41 -13.64
CA TYR A 193 6.23 5.24 -13.15
C TYR A 193 6.47 5.74 -11.71
N PRO A 194 6.75 4.88 -10.71
CA PRO A 194 7.07 5.36 -9.37
C PRO A 194 8.26 6.33 -9.33
N ILE A 195 9.34 6.03 -10.06
CA ILE A 195 10.52 6.89 -10.14
C ILE A 195 10.13 8.27 -10.66
N ILE A 196 9.45 8.32 -11.80
CA ILE A 196 9.02 9.57 -12.44
C ILE A 196 8.08 10.34 -11.50
N ALA A 197 7.09 9.68 -10.89
CA ALA A 197 6.12 10.32 -10.01
C ALA A 197 6.80 11.01 -8.82
N VAL A 198 7.72 10.31 -8.12
CA VAL A 198 8.43 10.87 -6.96
C VAL A 198 9.25 12.11 -7.32
N PHE A 199 9.89 12.14 -8.50
CA PHE A 199 10.65 13.30 -8.98
C PHE A 199 9.79 14.38 -9.63
N LEU A 200 8.61 14.03 -10.14
CA LEU A 200 7.66 14.97 -10.72
C LEU A 200 7.10 15.92 -9.66
N VAL A 201 6.81 15.41 -8.46
CA VAL A 201 6.27 16.19 -7.34
C VAL A 201 7.11 17.43 -7.02
N PRO A 202 8.42 17.35 -6.74
CA PRO A 202 9.23 18.53 -6.47
C PRO A 202 9.33 19.48 -7.68
N LEU A 203 9.30 18.96 -8.92
CA LEU A 203 9.29 19.81 -10.13
C LEU A 203 7.99 20.64 -10.23
N VAL A 204 6.85 20.05 -9.89
CA VAL A 204 5.55 20.75 -9.82
C VAL A 204 5.56 21.77 -8.68
N ILE A 205 6.10 21.42 -7.51
CA ILE A 205 6.20 22.34 -6.36
C ILE A 205 7.09 23.55 -6.67
N LEU A 206 8.22 23.32 -7.35
CA LEU A 206 9.15 24.39 -7.72
C LEU A 206 8.61 25.28 -8.85
N GLY A 207 7.62 24.79 -9.62
CA GLY A 207 7.01 25.48 -10.75
C GLY A 207 7.73 25.28 -12.08
N VAL A 208 8.62 24.28 -12.16
CA VAL A 208 9.26 23.87 -13.42
C VAL A 208 8.22 23.23 -14.34
N ILE A 209 7.34 22.43 -13.76
CA ILE A 209 6.18 21.85 -14.45
C ILE A 209 4.93 22.60 -13.97
N PRO A 210 4.13 23.15 -14.89
CA PRO A 210 2.96 23.92 -14.51
C PRO A 210 1.91 23.03 -13.86
N ARG A 211 1.15 23.61 -12.91
CA ARG A 211 -0.04 22.99 -12.35
C ARG A 211 -1.05 22.75 -13.47
N LEU A 212 -1.69 21.58 -13.52
CA LEU A 212 -2.61 21.18 -14.59
C LEU A 212 -4.04 20.97 -14.07
N GLY A 213 -5.01 21.18 -14.97
CA GLY A 213 -6.41 20.81 -14.76
C GLY A 213 -7.07 21.42 -13.53
N ALA A 214 -7.93 20.63 -12.87
CA ALA A 214 -8.72 21.06 -11.71
C ALA A 214 -7.85 21.50 -10.51
N MET A 215 -6.66 20.93 -10.34
CA MET A 215 -5.72 21.30 -9.29
C MET A 215 -5.27 22.75 -9.45
N LYS A 216 -5.01 23.20 -10.68
CA LYS A 216 -4.64 24.61 -10.95
C LYS A 216 -5.75 25.55 -10.50
N THR A 217 -7.00 25.26 -10.89
CA THR A 217 -8.16 26.09 -10.52
C THR A 217 -8.35 26.16 -9.00
N ALA A 218 -8.23 25.03 -8.30
CA ALA A 218 -8.34 24.98 -6.84
C ALA A 218 -7.23 25.80 -6.15
N GLU A 219 -6.01 25.71 -6.67
CA GLU A 219 -4.87 26.43 -6.11
C GLU A 219 -4.96 27.94 -6.37
N ASP A 220 -5.40 28.36 -7.55
CA ASP A 220 -5.63 29.76 -7.90
C ASP A 220 -6.75 30.36 -7.03
N LEU A 221 -7.82 29.58 -6.75
CA LEU A 221 -8.90 29.97 -5.85
C LEU A 221 -8.40 30.15 -4.41
N ALA A 222 -7.62 29.20 -3.90
CA ALA A 222 -7.02 29.26 -2.57
C ALA A 222 -6.10 30.48 -2.40
N GLU A 223 -5.32 30.81 -3.42
CA GLU A 223 -4.43 31.98 -3.40
C GLU A 223 -5.22 33.30 -3.40
N GLN A 224 -6.32 33.38 -4.15
CA GLN A 224 -7.14 34.60 -4.28
C GLN A 224 -8.09 34.82 -3.11
N THR A 225 -8.83 33.79 -2.70
CA THR A 225 -9.94 33.89 -1.76
C THR A 225 -9.61 33.36 -0.37
N GLY A 226 -8.59 32.53 -0.25
CA GLY A 226 -8.32 31.76 0.97
C GLY A 226 -9.20 30.52 1.15
N ASP A 227 -10.09 30.23 0.21
CA ASP A 227 -10.85 28.98 0.19
C ASP A 227 -9.93 27.82 -0.24
N LEU A 228 -9.61 26.93 0.71
CA LEU A 228 -8.71 25.81 0.49
C LEU A 228 -9.41 24.59 -0.14
N GLY A 229 -10.74 24.65 -0.31
CA GLY A 229 -11.55 23.50 -0.70
C GLY A 229 -11.76 22.48 0.43
N ALA A 230 -12.59 21.46 0.15
CA ALA A 230 -13.04 20.41 1.06
C ALA A 230 -13.20 20.88 2.52
N THR A 231 -14.39 21.41 2.80
CA THR A 231 -14.93 21.62 4.15
C THR A 231 -14.68 20.41 5.03
N ASP A 232 -14.31 20.65 6.29
CA ASP A 232 -14.19 19.67 7.36
C ASP A 232 -15.51 18.89 7.51
N GLU A 233 -15.74 17.88 6.65
CA GLU A 233 -16.39 16.69 7.16
C GLU A 233 -15.43 16.18 8.22
N ALA A 234 -15.89 16.24 9.46
CA ALA A 234 -15.21 15.66 10.59
C ALA A 234 -14.90 14.19 10.25
N MET A 235 -13.75 13.92 9.65
CA MET A 235 -12.95 12.79 10.09
C MET A 235 -12.92 13.00 11.59
N ASP A 236 -13.64 12.14 12.33
CA ASP A 236 -13.59 12.08 13.78
C ASP A 236 -12.15 12.42 14.16
N GLU A 237 -11.95 13.56 14.84
CA GLU A 237 -10.61 13.91 15.31
C GLU A 237 -10.18 12.71 16.13
N ILE A 238 -9.32 11.88 15.55
CA ILE A 238 -8.84 10.67 16.21
C ILE A 238 -8.27 11.19 17.51
N GLU A 239 -8.88 10.85 18.65
CA GLU A 239 -8.39 11.33 19.94
C GLU A 239 -6.94 10.87 20.09
N THR A 240 -6.01 11.78 19.84
CA THR A 240 -4.59 11.46 19.88
C THR A 240 -4.06 11.75 21.27
N ALA A 241 -3.22 10.86 21.79
CA ALA A 241 -2.46 11.16 23.00
C ALA A 241 -1.56 12.39 22.77
N ARG A 242 -1.35 13.21 23.81
CA ARG A 242 -0.39 14.31 23.74
C ARG A 242 1.02 13.76 23.93
N SER A 243 1.70 13.44 22.84
CA SER A 243 3.07 12.94 22.87
C SER A 243 4.04 13.84 22.08
N GLY A 244 5.34 13.58 22.22
CA GLY A 244 6.38 14.22 21.41
C GLY A 244 6.66 13.45 20.11
N PRO A 245 7.44 14.03 19.18
CA PRO A 245 7.83 13.38 17.91
C PRO A 245 8.45 11.99 18.07
N THR A 246 9.09 11.72 19.22
CA THR A 246 9.72 10.43 19.52
C THR A 246 8.72 9.29 19.63
N ALA A 247 7.47 9.57 20.03
CA ALA A 247 6.42 8.56 20.08
C ALA A 247 6.05 8.04 18.69
N PHE A 248 6.32 8.80 17.63
CA PHE A 248 6.08 8.38 16.25
C PHE A 248 7.35 7.81 15.58
N LEU A 249 8.48 8.51 15.72
CA LEU A 249 9.72 8.14 15.02
C LEU A 249 10.40 6.90 15.62
N LEU A 250 10.42 6.76 16.95
CA LEU A 250 11.14 5.66 17.61
C LEU A 250 10.53 4.29 17.28
N PRO A 251 9.19 4.09 17.28
CA PRO A 251 8.58 2.86 16.78
C PRO A 251 8.94 2.52 15.33
N ILE A 252 8.97 3.50 14.43
CA ILE A 252 9.35 3.30 13.02
C ILE A 252 10.80 2.81 12.93
N PHE A 253 11.72 3.47 13.65
CA PHE A 253 13.11 3.02 13.71
C PHE A 253 13.25 1.63 14.32
N ALA A 254 12.47 1.30 15.35
CA ALA A 254 12.47 -0.02 15.96
C ALA A 254 11.98 -1.09 14.97
N LEU A 255 10.88 -0.83 14.25
CA LEU A 255 10.37 -1.73 13.22
C LEU A 255 11.43 -1.95 12.12
N LEU A 256 12.00 -0.88 11.58
CA LEU A 256 13.05 -0.97 10.56
C LEU A 256 14.27 -1.74 11.08
N TYR A 257 14.69 -1.44 12.31
CA TYR A 257 15.79 -2.13 12.97
C TYR A 257 15.51 -3.63 13.11
N PHE A 258 14.33 -4.03 13.62
CA PHE A 258 13.99 -5.44 13.77
C PHE A 258 13.73 -6.16 12.45
N THR A 259 13.39 -5.44 11.38
CA THR A 259 13.18 -6.00 10.04
C THR A 259 14.52 -6.25 9.34
N VAL A 260 15.47 -5.33 9.47
CA VAL A 260 16.78 -5.40 8.79
C VAL A 260 17.85 -6.10 9.65
N LEU A 261 17.56 -6.33 10.94
CA LEU A 261 18.53 -6.91 11.86
C LEU A 261 19.03 -8.27 11.36
N PRO A 262 20.34 -8.46 11.20
CA PRO A 262 20.91 -9.78 10.97
C PRO A 262 20.43 -10.80 12.00
N SER A 263 19.84 -11.90 11.55
CA SER A 263 19.69 -13.07 12.41
C SER A 263 21.05 -13.75 12.48
N PHE A 264 21.65 -13.75 13.67
CA PHE A 264 22.79 -14.61 13.94
C PHE A 264 22.29 -16.04 14.07
N ASP A 265 22.70 -16.93 13.16
CA ASP A 265 22.46 -18.35 13.28
C ASP A 265 23.59 -18.98 14.13
N PRO A 266 23.31 -19.40 15.38
CA PRO A 266 24.33 -19.98 16.25
C PRO A 266 24.86 -21.32 15.73
N ALA A 267 24.11 -22.02 14.86
CA ALA A 267 24.49 -23.33 14.34
C ALA A 267 25.49 -23.24 13.18
N THR A 268 25.40 -22.19 12.35
CA THR A 268 26.30 -21.98 11.20
C THR A 268 27.36 -20.92 11.43
N LEU A 269 27.29 -20.18 12.56
CA LEU A 269 28.14 -19.01 12.84
C LEU A 269 28.08 -17.95 11.72
N THR A 270 27.00 -17.96 10.92
CA THR A 270 26.80 -17.01 9.84
C THR A 270 25.82 -15.93 10.27
N VAL A 271 26.09 -14.73 9.78
CA VAL A 271 25.22 -13.58 9.92
C VAL A 271 24.44 -13.50 8.61
N SER A 272 23.21 -14.01 8.60
CA SER A 272 22.31 -13.88 7.45
C SER A 272 21.42 -12.64 7.64
N MET A 273 21.29 -11.82 6.61
CA MET A 273 20.16 -10.89 6.51
C MET A 273 18.93 -11.75 6.31
N ASN A 274 18.22 -12.08 7.38
CA ASN A 274 16.93 -12.75 7.25
C ASN A 274 15.89 -11.64 7.26
N GLU A 275 15.54 -11.18 6.07
CA GLU A 275 14.58 -10.09 5.82
C GLU A 275 13.16 -10.60 6.04
N ASP A 276 12.88 -11.09 7.25
CA ASP A 276 11.56 -11.55 7.63
C ASP A 276 10.74 -10.37 8.14
N LEU A 277 10.02 -9.74 7.21
CA LEU A 277 9.14 -8.61 7.48
C LEU A 277 8.13 -8.91 8.58
N LEU A 278 7.63 -10.15 8.66
CA LEU A 278 6.68 -10.56 9.67
C LEU A 278 7.30 -10.49 11.07
N ARG A 279 8.51 -11.03 11.23
CA ARG A 279 9.26 -10.93 12.49
C ARG A 279 9.53 -9.48 12.87
N GLY A 280 9.94 -8.65 11.91
CA GLY A 280 10.23 -7.24 12.11
C GLY A 280 9.02 -6.47 12.63
N VAL A 281 7.86 -6.67 12.02
CA VAL A 281 6.58 -6.08 12.43
C VAL A 281 6.16 -6.55 13.82
N ILE A 282 6.23 -7.86 14.12
CA ILE A 282 5.87 -8.38 15.45
C ILE A 282 6.73 -7.74 16.54
N ALA A 283 8.06 -7.74 16.34
CA ALA A 283 8.99 -7.14 17.29
C ALA A 283 8.80 -5.62 17.41
N GLY A 284 8.53 -4.94 16.30
CA GLY A 284 8.22 -3.50 16.26
C GLY A 284 6.96 -3.15 17.06
N ILE A 285 5.87 -3.93 16.90
CA ILE A 285 4.65 -3.74 17.68
C ILE A 285 4.90 -3.98 19.16
N LEU A 286 5.59 -5.07 19.53
CA LEU A 286 5.91 -5.37 20.92
C LEU A 286 6.74 -4.25 21.57
N PHE A 287 7.76 -3.76 20.87
CA PHE A 287 8.55 -2.62 21.31
C PHE A 287 7.67 -1.38 21.50
N THR A 288 6.79 -1.08 20.54
CA THR A 288 5.89 0.08 20.58
C THR A 288 4.94 0.02 21.77
N VAL A 289 4.34 -1.14 22.01
CA VAL A 289 3.46 -1.39 23.16
C VAL A 289 4.21 -1.15 24.47
N VAL A 290 5.39 -1.74 24.64
CA VAL A 290 6.22 -1.56 25.85
C VAL A 290 6.63 -0.10 26.01
N TYR A 291 7.04 0.56 24.93
CA TYR A 291 7.45 1.96 24.94
C TYR A 291 6.31 2.90 25.33
N TYR A 292 5.10 2.69 24.81
CA TYR A 292 3.93 3.51 25.12
C TYR A 292 3.44 3.30 26.55
N VAL A 293 3.52 2.07 27.07
CA VAL A 293 3.25 1.77 28.49
C VAL A 293 4.29 2.45 29.38
N TYR A 294 5.56 2.39 29.02
CA TYR A 294 6.64 3.05 29.77
C TYR A 294 6.46 4.57 29.82
N LEU A 295 6.10 5.19 28.69
CA LEU A 295 5.81 6.62 28.61
C LEU A 295 4.45 7.01 29.20
N ARG A 296 3.60 6.04 29.57
CA ARG A 296 2.23 6.23 30.05
C ARG A 296 1.41 7.12 29.11
N LEU A 297 1.54 6.89 27.80
CA LEU A 297 0.81 7.68 26.80
C LEU A 297 -0.70 7.45 26.85
N MET A 298 -1.11 6.22 27.18
CA MET A 298 -2.52 5.82 27.31
C MET A 298 -2.66 4.63 28.27
N PRO A 299 -3.87 4.38 28.83
CA PRO A 299 -4.17 3.20 29.61
C PRO A 299 -3.94 1.91 28.80
N ILE A 300 -3.57 0.83 29.49
CA ILE A 300 -3.32 -0.48 28.84
C ILE A 300 -4.56 -0.99 28.10
N SER A 301 -5.77 -0.76 28.63
CA SER A 301 -7.02 -1.13 27.95
C SER A 301 -7.15 -0.42 26.60
N GLU A 302 -6.94 0.89 26.58
CA GLU A 302 -7.01 1.69 25.36
C GLU A 302 -5.91 1.28 24.36
N LEU A 303 -4.75 0.86 24.84
CA LEU A 303 -3.68 0.33 23.97
C LEU A 303 -4.11 -0.96 23.25
N PHE A 304 -4.74 -1.89 23.96
CA PHE A 304 -5.28 -3.12 23.34
C PHE A 304 -6.49 -2.84 22.45
N ASP A 305 -7.35 -1.89 22.82
CA ASP A 305 -8.45 -1.43 21.98
C ASP A 305 -7.91 -0.84 20.67
N THR A 306 -6.86 -0.01 20.75
CA THR A 306 -6.16 0.57 19.60
C THR A 306 -5.57 -0.53 18.70
N CYS A 307 -4.97 -1.57 19.28
CA CYS A 307 -4.49 -2.71 18.50
C CYS A 307 -5.63 -3.40 17.75
N THR A 308 -6.77 -3.60 18.42
CA THR A 308 -7.95 -4.23 17.82
C THR A 308 -8.53 -3.36 16.71
N ASP A 309 -8.59 -2.05 16.91
CA ASP A 309 -9.04 -1.09 15.91
C ASP A 309 -8.12 -1.06 14.69
N GLY A 310 -6.80 -1.23 14.89
CA GLY A 310 -5.86 -1.40 13.79
C GLY A 310 -6.16 -2.61 12.91
N ILE A 311 -6.55 -3.74 13.51
CA ILE A 311 -7.00 -4.91 12.74
C ILE A 311 -8.30 -4.59 11.99
N LYS A 312 -9.27 -3.92 12.63
CA LYS A 312 -10.55 -3.55 12.02
C LYS A 312 -10.37 -2.65 10.79
N ILE A 313 -9.46 -1.68 10.86
CA ILE A 313 -9.13 -0.76 9.75
C ILE A 313 -8.66 -1.55 8.52
N MET A 314 -7.93 -2.66 8.72
CA MET A 314 -7.41 -3.48 7.63
C MET A 314 -8.40 -4.53 7.11
N VAL A 315 -9.54 -4.78 7.78
CA VAL A 315 -10.52 -5.80 7.35
C VAL A 315 -10.93 -5.66 5.87
N PRO A 316 -11.26 -4.46 5.34
CA PRO A 316 -11.60 -4.31 3.92
C PRO A 316 -10.46 -4.72 2.98
N VAL A 317 -9.21 -4.37 3.34
CA VAL A 317 -8.01 -4.72 2.57
C VAL A 317 -7.77 -6.24 2.60
N LEU A 318 -7.86 -6.86 3.77
CA LEU A 318 -7.70 -8.31 3.93
C LEU A 318 -8.80 -9.08 3.19
N ALA A 319 -10.05 -8.59 3.21
CA ALA A 319 -11.14 -9.18 2.45
C ALA A 319 -10.90 -9.08 0.94
N MET A 320 -10.38 -7.94 0.47
CA MET A 320 -9.99 -7.74 -0.93
C MET A 320 -8.87 -8.69 -1.35
N LEU A 321 -7.82 -8.83 -0.53
CA LEU A 321 -6.72 -9.77 -0.80
C LEU A 321 -7.23 -11.21 -0.89
N LEU A 322 -8.05 -11.64 0.06
CA LEU A 322 -8.61 -12.99 0.05
C LEU A 322 -9.47 -13.22 -1.21
N ALA A 323 -10.36 -12.28 -1.53
CA ALA A 323 -11.19 -12.37 -2.74
C ALA A 323 -10.33 -12.39 -4.02
N LEU A 324 -9.26 -11.59 -4.06
CA LEU A 324 -8.34 -11.52 -5.18
C LEU A 324 -7.59 -12.84 -5.36
N PHE A 325 -7.03 -13.42 -4.30
CA PHE A 325 -6.31 -14.70 -4.41
C PHE A 325 -7.25 -15.86 -4.78
N VAL A 326 -8.50 -15.86 -4.29
CA VAL A 326 -9.52 -16.81 -4.74
C VAL A 326 -9.86 -16.61 -6.21
N PHE A 327 -9.93 -15.36 -6.67
CA PHE A 327 -10.14 -15.04 -8.08
C PHE A 327 -8.96 -15.47 -8.96
N VAL A 328 -7.73 -15.27 -8.50
CA VAL A 328 -6.50 -15.76 -9.18
C VAL A 328 -6.55 -17.28 -9.30
N GLU A 329 -6.84 -18.01 -8.23
CA GLU A 329 -6.99 -19.47 -8.27
C GLU A 329 -8.09 -19.90 -9.27
N ALA A 330 -9.19 -19.16 -9.35
CA ALA A 330 -10.25 -19.43 -10.33
C ALA A 330 -9.78 -19.20 -11.77
N ASN A 331 -9.03 -18.12 -12.01
CA ASN A 331 -8.46 -17.78 -13.32
C ASN A 331 -7.38 -18.77 -13.77
N ASP A 332 -6.58 -19.28 -12.84
CA ASP A 332 -5.59 -20.30 -13.13
C ASP A 332 -6.25 -21.63 -13.50
N ARG A 333 -7.34 -22.02 -12.79
CA ARG A 333 -8.12 -23.22 -13.12
C ARG A 333 -8.83 -23.13 -14.47
N ILE A 334 -9.38 -21.97 -14.82
CA ILE A 334 -10.06 -21.77 -16.11
C ILE A 334 -9.08 -21.58 -17.28
N GLY A 335 -7.79 -21.38 -16.99
CA GLY A 335 -6.71 -21.27 -17.98
C GLY A 335 -6.57 -19.89 -18.61
N LEU A 336 -6.98 -18.82 -17.91
CA LEU A 336 -6.87 -17.44 -18.39
C LEU A 336 -5.42 -17.07 -18.73
N THR A 337 -4.50 -17.32 -17.80
CA THR A 337 -3.07 -16.96 -17.92
C THR A 337 -2.46 -17.59 -19.17
N GLU A 338 -2.68 -18.89 -19.36
CA GLU A 338 -2.16 -19.63 -20.53
C GLU A 338 -2.78 -19.13 -21.84
N TYR A 339 -4.08 -18.84 -21.87
CA TYR A 339 -4.75 -18.29 -23.04
C TYR A 339 -4.14 -16.95 -23.47
N VAL A 340 -3.92 -16.04 -22.53
CA VAL A 340 -3.30 -14.72 -22.80
C VAL A 340 -1.87 -14.90 -23.30
N ILE A 341 -1.06 -15.75 -22.65
CA ILE A 341 0.31 -16.04 -23.09
C ILE A 341 0.33 -16.55 -24.52
N GLN A 342 -0.50 -17.55 -24.85
CA GLN A 342 -0.55 -18.12 -26.19
C GLN A 342 -1.03 -17.13 -27.26
N ALA A 343 -1.98 -16.25 -26.92
CA ALA A 343 -2.45 -15.22 -27.85
C ALA A 343 -1.39 -14.16 -28.16
N VAL A 344 -0.53 -13.85 -27.18
CA VAL A 344 0.45 -12.76 -27.27
C VAL A 344 1.81 -13.23 -27.79
N LYS A 345 2.22 -14.47 -27.48
CA LYS A 345 3.51 -15.06 -27.86
C LYS A 345 3.89 -14.91 -29.34
N PRO A 346 2.99 -15.03 -30.34
CA PRO A 346 3.32 -14.83 -31.75
C PRO A 346 3.76 -13.39 -32.09
N TYR A 347 3.33 -12.41 -31.31
CA TYR A 347 3.63 -11.00 -31.52
C TYR A 347 4.84 -10.53 -30.71
N MET A 348 5.33 -11.34 -29.76
CA MET A 348 6.47 -10.97 -28.92
C MET A 348 7.77 -10.95 -29.72
N ASN A 349 8.37 -9.77 -29.84
CA ASN A 349 9.77 -9.59 -30.22
C ASN A 349 10.49 -8.75 -29.16
N ALA A 350 11.84 -8.80 -29.12
CA ALA A 350 12.64 -8.13 -28.08
C ALA A 350 12.36 -6.62 -27.96
N THR A 351 12.03 -5.95 -29.07
CA THR A 351 11.73 -4.51 -29.13
C THR A 351 10.30 -4.14 -28.74
N MET A 352 9.34 -5.02 -28.99
CA MET A 352 7.90 -4.82 -28.75
C MET A 352 7.47 -5.36 -27.40
N LEU A 353 8.33 -6.12 -26.71
CA LEU A 353 8.04 -6.72 -25.41
C LEU A 353 7.49 -5.71 -24.40
N PRO A 354 8.08 -4.52 -24.18
CA PRO A 354 7.52 -3.54 -23.25
C PRO A 354 6.14 -3.02 -23.67
N VAL A 355 5.95 -2.76 -24.97
CA VAL A 355 4.69 -2.22 -25.51
C VAL A 355 3.58 -3.24 -25.42
N ILE A 356 3.86 -4.49 -25.80
CA ILE A 356 2.91 -5.58 -25.78
C ILE A 356 2.54 -5.94 -24.35
N VAL A 357 3.51 -6.02 -23.42
CA VAL A 357 3.24 -6.24 -22.00
C VAL A 357 2.40 -5.10 -21.45
N PHE A 358 2.73 -3.84 -21.74
CA PHE A 358 1.96 -2.69 -21.29
C PHE A 358 0.52 -2.73 -21.78
N ILE A 359 0.28 -2.94 -23.08
CA ILE A 359 -1.07 -2.98 -23.66
C ILE A 359 -1.86 -4.17 -23.12
N THR A 360 -1.24 -5.36 -23.09
CA THR A 360 -1.90 -6.58 -22.63
C THR A 360 -2.27 -6.46 -21.16
N MET A 361 -1.34 -6.02 -20.30
CA MET A 361 -1.61 -5.85 -18.88
C MET A 361 -2.62 -4.73 -18.64
N SER A 362 -2.59 -3.63 -19.39
CA SER A 362 -3.61 -2.57 -19.30
C SER A 362 -5.01 -3.03 -19.75
N ALA A 363 -5.10 -4.08 -20.56
CA ALA A 363 -6.38 -4.63 -21.01
C ALA A 363 -6.93 -5.71 -20.07
N VAL A 364 -6.07 -6.34 -19.26
CA VAL A 364 -6.40 -7.48 -18.38
C VAL A 364 -6.42 -7.08 -16.89
N SER A 365 -5.72 -6.00 -16.51
CA SER A 365 -5.84 -5.31 -15.19
C SER A 365 -6.98 -4.30 -15.22
#